data_AF-A0A0R1UZ35-F1
#
_entry.id   AF-A0A0R1UZ35-F1
#
_cell.length_a   1.000
_cell.length_b   1.000
_cell.length_c   1.000
_cell.angle_alpha   90.00
_cell.angle_beta   90.00
_cell.angle_gamma   90.00
#
_symmetry.space_group_name_H-M   'P 1'
#
loop_
_entity.id
_entity.type
_entity.pdbx_description
1 polymer ?
#
loop_
_entity_poly.entity_id
_entity_poly.type
_entity_poly.pdbx_seq_one_letter_code
_entity_poly.pdbx_strand_id
1 'polypeptide(L)'
;MFNVGGKLIVFKKIKEWGNTTVTKKFAVWLYSLGFIIGTFCIYVLIAWSKGDMGSVADWVSAIGSLGAILIVIWQVHQQNIYFQCQRKLDNQPKISIRYRRCFNKNSDSYFVNEDASLRLDECLHGDSDKVDMGDNQGYELLNLGSNTALDLTFIVQYKDDEKNIMKIDSLPRNKGAIFFTSRILNGKKGLFEVDKDVTSIKVYYKSLIDVCYCQVWENKYLKKNKKGEKVKYTDILSSKTYELKKNTYPRSKLATLYMGGSLF
;
A
#
# COMPACT_ATOMS: atom_id res chain seq x y z
N MET A 1 14.68 31.20 34.04
CA MET A 1 13.32 30.97 33.53
C MET A 1 13.24 29.55 33.00
N PHE A 2 12.60 28.64 33.75
CA PHE A 2 12.50 27.22 33.41
C PHE A 2 11.32 26.96 32.48
N ASN A 3 11.56 26.11 31.49
CA ASN A 3 10.65 25.70 30.43
C ASN A 3 9.61 24.69 30.97
N VAL A 4 8.34 25.11 31.09
CA VAL A 4 7.23 24.30 31.63
C VAL A 4 6.33 23.73 30.50
N GLY A 5 6.73 23.86 29.23
CA GLY A 5 5.88 23.49 28.07
C GLY A 5 5.71 21.99 27.80
N GLY A 6 6.59 21.13 28.35
CA GLY A 6 6.63 19.70 27.99
C GLY A 6 5.63 18.79 28.71
N LYS A 7 5.15 19.16 29.91
CA LYS A 7 4.30 18.29 30.74
C LYS A 7 2.82 18.33 30.37
N LEU A 8 2.33 19.41 29.73
CA LEU A 8 0.91 19.58 29.45
C LEU A 8 0.41 18.70 28.28
N ILE A 9 1.27 18.38 27.32
CA ILE A 9 0.92 17.60 26.12
C ILE A 9 0.81 16.10 26.45
N VAL A 10 1.63 15.61 27.39
CA VAL A 10 1.58 14.20 27.82
C VAL A 10 0.32 13.91 28.64
N PHE A 11 -0.12 14.84 29.50
CA PHE A 11 -1.36 14.68 30.27
C PHE A 11 -2.63 14.76 29.44
N LYS A 12 -2.62 15.52 28.32
CA LYS A 12 -3.77 15.56 27.40
C LYS A 12 -3.96 14.23 26.65
N LYS A 13 -2.85 13.55 26.32
CA LYS A 13 -2.86 12.28 25.58
C LYS A 13 -3.26 11.06 26.43
N ILE A 14 -3.04 11.11 27.74
CA ILE A 14 -3.51 10.07 28.68
C ILE A 14 -5.03 10.21 28.94
N LYS A 15 -5.57 11.44 28.88
CA LYS A 15 -7.01 11.69 29.07
C LYS A 15 -7.87 11.21 27.88
N GLU A 16 -7.31 11.14 26.67
CA GLU A 16 -7.98 10.58 25.48
C GLU A 16 -7.92 9.05 25.39
N TRP A 17 -7.11 8.38 26.22
CA TRP A 17 -7.20 6.92 26.42
C TRP A 17 -8.37 6.50 27.32
N GLY A 18 -9.12 7.47 27.86
CA GLY A 18 -10.44 7.27 28.44
C GLY A 18 -11.49 7.02 27.36
N ASN A 19 -11.27 6.05 26.48
CA ASN A 19 -12.30 5.56 25.57
C ASN A 19 -13.33 4.81 26.43
N THR A 20 -14.28 5.55 27.00
CA THR A 20 -15.33 5.08 27.91
C THR A 20 -16.06 3.85 27.37
N THR A 21 -16.05 3.64 26.06
CA THR A 21 -16.64 2.47 25.39
C THR A 21 -15.89 1.16 25.68
N VAL A 22 -14.55 1.18 25.72
CA VAL A 22 -13.75 -0.04 25.94
C VAL A 22 -13.78 -0.43 27.41
N THR A 23 -13.66 0.55 28.32
CA THR A 23 -13.76 0.31 29.76
C THR A 23 -15.16 -0.13 30.19
N LYS A 24 -16.22 0.43 29.59
CA LYS A 24 -17.60 -0.05 29.80
C LYS A 24 -17.82 -1.47 29.29
N LYS A 25 -17.32 -1.81 28.08
CA LYS A 25 -17.42 -3.18 27.54
C LYS A 25 -16.69 -4.20 28.41
N PHE A 26 -15.51 -3.85 28.92
CA PHE A 26 -14.74 -4.70 29.82
C PHE A 26 -15.43 -4.88 31.18
N ALA A 27 -15.99 -3.82 31.74
CA ALA A 27 -16.76 -3.89 33.00
C ALA A 27 -18.00 -4.79 32.86
N VAL A 28 -18.76 -4.66 31.77
CA VAL A 28 -19.93 -5.52 31.49
C VAL A 28 -19.54 -7.00 31.41
N TRP A 29 -18.41 -7.31 30.77
CA TRP A 29 -17.87 -8.67 30.72
C TRP A 29 -17.52 -9.21 32.12
N LEU A 30 -16.86 -8.41 32.96
CA LEU A 30 -16.51 -8.81 34.32
C LEU A 30 -17.75 -9.05 35.21
N TYR A 31 -18.76 -8.17 35.13
CA TYR A 31 -20.01 -8.35 35.87
C TYR A 31 -20.76 -9.60 35.41
N SER A 32 -20.82 -9.84 34.10
CA SER A 32 -21.47 -11.04 33.54
C SER A 32 -20.77 -12.31 33.98
N LEU A 33 -19.43 -12.31 33.95
CA LEU A 33 -18.63 -13.45 34.41
C LEU A 33 -18.82 -13.70 35.92
N GLY A 34 -18.80 -12.64 36.73
CA GLY A 34 -19.03 -12.73 38.18
C GLY A 34 -20.42 -13.25 38.52
N PHE A 35 -21.45 -12.85 37.77
CA PHE A 35 -22.82 -13.35 37.93
C PHE A 35 -22.94 -14.84 37.60
N ILE A 36 -22.30 -15.29 36.51
CA ILE A 36 -22.27 -16.71 36.12
C ILE A 36 -21.54 -17.56 37.17
N ILE A 37 -20.39 -17.10 37.67
CA ILE A 37 -19.63 -17.80 38.71
C ILE A 37 -20.45 -17.84 40.02
N GLY A 38 -21.06 -16.72 40.41
CA GLY A 38 -21.86 -16.65 41.63
C GLY A 38 -23.08 -17.57 41.58
N THR A 39 -23.81 -17.60 40.46
CA THR A 39 -24.97 -18.50 40.27
C THR A 39 -24.54 -19.97 40.24
N PHE A 40 -23.42 -20.29 39.61
CA PHE A 40 -22.84 -21.63 39.62
C PHE A 40 -22.45 -22.08 41.04
N CYS A 41 -21.79 -21.23 41.84
CA CYS A 41 -21.44 -21.54 43.23
C CYS A 41 -22.68 -21.80 44.11
N ILE A 42 -23.74 -20.99 43.96
CA ILE A 42 -25.00 -21.19 44.67
C ILE A 42 -25.65 -22.53 44.29
N TYR A 43 -25.66 -22.87 43.00
CA TYR A 43 -26.17 -24.16 42.52
C TYR A 43 -25.39 -25.34 43.10
N VAL A 44 -24.06 -25.28 43.12
CA VAL A 44 -23.21 -26.32 43.71
C VAL A 44 -23.47 -26.49 45.21
N LEU A 45 -23.66 -25.39 45.96
CA LEU A 45 -23.99 -25.45 47.40
C LEU A 45 -25.37 -26.08 47.65
N ILE A 46 -26.36 -25.78 46.81
CA ILE A 46 -27.70 -26.38 46.90
C ILE A 46 -27.64 -27.87 46.54
N ALA A 47 -26.93 -28.24 45.47
CA ALA A 47 -26.74 -29.63 45.07
C ALA A 47 -26.00 -30.44 46.15
N TRP A 48 -24.98 -29.85 46.79
CA TRP A 48 -24.28 -30.47 47.92
C TRP A 48 -25.22 -30.71 49.09
N SER A 49 -26.00 -29.70 49.50
CA SER A 49 -26.92 -29.85 50.64
C SER A 49 -28.03 -30.88 50.41
N LYS A 50 -28.37 -31.17 49.15
CA LYS A 50 -29.34 -32.22 48.77
C LYS A 50 -28.71 -33.59 48.49
N GLY A 51 -27.38 -33.70 48.52
CA GLY A 51 -26.65 -34.94 48.19
C GLY A 51 -26.73 -35.35 46.71
N ASP A 52 -27.19 -34.45 45.84
CA ASP A 52 -27.55 -34.74 44.45
C ASP A 52 -26.59 -34.02 43.50
N MET A 53 -25.31 -34.38 43.59
CA MET A 53 -24.20 -33.74 42.85
C MET A 53 -24.09 -34.17 41.38
N GLY A 54 -25.03 -35.00 40.89
CA GLY A 54 -24.90 -35.66 39.59
C GLY A 54 -23.78 -36.69 39.56
N SER A 55 -23.67 -37.43 38.46
CA SER A 55 -22.58 -38.39 38.28
C SER A 55 -21.30 -37.68 37.84
N VAL A 56 -20.13 -38.27 38.12
CA VAL A 56 -18.84 -37.79 37.58
C VAL A 56 -18.89 -37.67 36.04
N ALA A 57 -19.68 -38.52 35.37
CA ALA A 57 -19.87 -38.47 33.93
C ALA A 57 -20.56 -37.17 33.46
N ASP A 58 -21.50 -36.62 34.24
CA ASP A 58 -22.19 -35.36 33.91
C ASP A 58 -21.21 -34.17 33.95
N TRP A 59 -20.30 -34.17 34.92
CA TRP A 59 -19.24 -33.16 35.03
C TRP A 59 -18.21 -33.26 33.91
N VAL A 60 -17.76 -34.47 33.58
CA VAL A 60 -16.83 -34.69 32.46
C VAL A 60 -17.47 -34.32 31.13
N SER A 61 -18.76 -34.62 30.95
CA SER A 61 -19.53 -34.24 29.76
C SER A 61 -19.66 -32.72 29.60
N ALA A 62 -19.94 -32.01 30.71
CA ALA A 62 -20.01 -30.55 30.70
C ALA A 62 -18.66 -29.89 30.36
N ILE A 63 -17.56 -30.38 30.94
CA ILE A 63 -16.20 -29.91 30.63
C ILE A 63 -15.83 -30.21 29.19
N GLY A 64 -16.15 -31.42 28.70
CA GLY A 64 -15.92 -31.81 27.31
C GLY A 64 -16.65 -30.92 26.31
N SER A 65 -17.91 -30.59 26.62
CA SER A 65 -18.73 -29.68 25.80
C SER A 65 -18.17 -28.26 25.78
N LEU A 66 -17.72 -27.74 26.93
CA LEU A 66 -17.11 -26.41 27.03
C LEU A 66 -15.77 -26.35 26.28
N GLY A 67 -14.96 -27.40 26.39
CA GLY A 67 -13.72 -27.56 25.63
C GLY A 67 -13.96 -27.58 24.12
N ALA A 68 -14.98 -28.31 23.66
CA ALA A 68 -15.36 -28.36 22.24
C ALA A 68 -15.75 -26.97 21.71
N ILE A 69 -16.54 -26.21 22.48
CA ILE A 69 -16.93 -24.83 22.12
C ILE A 69 -15.68 -23.93 21.98
N LEU A 70 -14.74 -24.00 22.94
CA LEU A 70 -13.51 -23.20 22.88
C LEU A 70 -12.65 -23.56 21.66
N ILE A 71 -12.56 -24.84 21.30
CA ILE A 71 -11.84 -25.29 20.10
C ILE A 71 -12.50 -24.73 18.84
N VAL A 72 -13.84 -24.78 18.74
CA VAL A 72 -14.57 -24.21 17.60
C VAL A 72 -14.34 -22.70 17.49
N ILE A 73 -14.41 -21.97 18.61
CA ILE A 73 -14.14 -20.52 18.62
C ILE A 73 -12.70 -20.24 18.13
N TRP A 74 -11.73 -21.02 18.59
CA TRP A 74 -10.34 -20.89 18.15
C TRP A 74 -10.18 -21.18 16.65
N GLN A 75 -10.81 -22.22 16.13
CA GLN A 75 -10.80 -22.57 14.70
C GLN A 75 -11.41 -21.47 13.84
N VAL A 76 -12.58 -20.96 14.21
CA VAL A 76 -13.25 -19.85 13.50
C VAL A 76 -12.38 -18.60 13.51
N HIS A 77 -11.72 -18.31 14.63
CA HIS A 77 -10.79 -17.18 14.72
C HIS A 77 -9.61 -17.32 13.76
N GLN A 78 -8.97 -18.50 13.70
CA GLN A 78 -7.88 -18.77 12.77
C GLN A 78 -8.33 -18.70 11.31
N GLN A 79 -9.50 -19.25 10.98
CA GLN A 79 -10.07 -19.17 9.64
C GLN A 79 -10.33 -17.72 9.22
N ASN A 80 -10.86 -16.88 10.12
CA ASN A 80 -11.08 -15.48 9.83
C ASN A 80 -9.76 -14.74 9.58
N ILE A 81 -8.71 -15.00 10.37
CA ILE A 81 -7.38 -14.44 10.12
C ILE A 81 -6.88 -14.84 8.73
N TYR A 82 -6.97 -16.13 8.39
CA TYR A 82 -6.55 -16.64 7.09
C TYR A 82 -7.32 -15.98 5.95
N PHE A 83 -8.65 -15.90 6.06
CA PHE A 83 -9.51 -15.27 5.07
C PHE A 83 -9.19 -13.78 4.88
N GLN A 84 -8.94 -13.04 5.96
CA GLN A 84 -8.55 -11.63 5.87
C GLN A 84 -7.18 -11.46 5.19
N CYS A 85 -6.21 -12.31 5.50
CA CYS A 85 -4.90 -12.33 4.85
C CYS A 85 -5.01 -12.65 3.35
N GLN A 86 -5.79 -13.67 3.00
CA GLN A 86 -6.01 -14.06 1.62
C GLN A 86 -6.74 -12.96 0.84
N ARG A 87 -7.82 -12.40 1.41
CA ARG A 87 -8.53 -11.27 0.82
C ARG A 87 -7.61 -10.07 0.59
N LYS A 88 -6.67 -9.79 1.49
CA LYS A 88 -5.67 -8.73 1.30
C LYS A 88 -4.76 -9.01 0.09
N LEU A 89 -4.24 -10.24 -0.02
CA LEU A 89 -3.38 -10.65 -1.13
C LEU A 89 -4.13 -10.64 -2.46
N ASP A 90 -5.36 -11.15 -2.47
CA ASP A 90 -6.23 -11.22 -3.65
C ASP A 90 -6.65 -9.84 -4.14
N ASN A 91 -6.69 -8.83 -3.28
CA ASN A 91 -7.02 -7.44 -3.63
C ASN A 91 -5.78 -6.56 -3.83
N GLN A 92 -4.57 -7.09 -3.67
CA GLN A 92 -3.34 -6.33 -3.84
C GLN A 92 -3.09 -6.07 -5.34
N PRO A 93 -3.00 -4.80 -5.79
CA PRO A 93 -2.51 -4.48 -7.13
C PRO A 93 -1.06 -4.94 -7.31
N LYS A 94 -0.73 -5.52 -8.45
CA LYS A 94 0.64 -5.94 -8.78
C LYS A 94 1.19 -4.98 -9.80
N ILE A 95 2.00 -4.03 -9.35
CA ILE A 95 2.57 -3.02 -10.21
C ILE A 95 3.96 -3.48 -10.67
N SER A 96 4.28 -3.22 -11.93
CA SER A 96 5.60 -3.38 -12.51
C SER A 96 6.01 -2.11 -13.23
N ILE A 97 7.30 -1.82 -13.24
CA ILE A 97 7.88 -0.72 -14.00
C ILE A 97 8.80 -1.33 -15.02
N ARG A 98 8.57 -0.98 -16.28
CA ARG A 98 9.40 -1.34 -17.42
C ARG A 98 9.99 -0.07 -18.01
N TYR A 99 11.23 -0.18 -18.44
CA TYR A 99 11.88 0.88 -19.20
C TYR A 99 11.43 0.85 -20.67
N ARG A 100 11.12 2.02 -21.25
CA ARG A 100 10.75 2.16 -22.67
C ARG A 100 11.55 3.29 -23.31
N ARG A 101 12.12 3.01 -24.49
CA ARG A 101 12.85 3.99 -25.33
C ARG A 101 11.96 4.72 -26.32
N CYS A 102 10.90 4.07 -26.76
CA CYS A 102 9.98 4.64 -27.73
C CYS A 102 8.54 4.37 -27.30
N PHE A 103 7.67 5.27 -27.73
CA PHE A 103 6.23 5.12 -27.56
C PHE A 103 5.49 5.51 -28.82
N ASN A 104 4.30 4.95 -28.95
CA ASN A 104 3.40 5.24 -30.05
C ASN A 104 2.39 6.29 -29.57
N LYS A 105 2.44 7.46 -30.22
CA LYS A 105 1.61 8.62 -29.86
C LYS A 105 0.11 8.32 -29.96
N ASN A 106 -0.28 7.37 -30.81
CA ASN A 106 -1.68 7.05 -31.11
C ASN A 106 -2.23 5.86 -30.30
N SER A 107 -1.37 5.05 -29.68
CA SER A 107 -1.83 3.82 -29.00
C SER A 107 -1.47 3.76 -27.52
N ASP A 108 -0.41 4.46 -27.10
CA ASP A 108 0.02 4.46 -25.72
C ASP A 108 -0.70 5.57 -24.94
N SER A 109 -1.03 5.28 -23.68
CA SER A 109 -1.48 6.29 -22.72
C SER A 109 -0.29 6.82 -21.96
N TYR A 110 -0.20 8.13 -21.79
CA TYR A 110 0.91 8.74 -21.06
C TYR A 110 0.49 9.82 -20.06
N PHE A 111 1.28 9.91 -18.99
CA PHE A 111 1.08 10.84 -17.89
C PHE A 111 2.24 11.82 -17.83
N VAL A 112 1.88 13.09 -17.73
CA VAL A 112 2.84 14.19 -17.58
C VAL A 112 2.37 15.11 -16.47
N ASN A 113 3.32 15.67 -15.74
CA ASN A 113 3.03 16.70 -14.75
C ASN A 113 2.43 17.92 -15.46
N GLU A 114 1.49 18.59 -14.81
CA GLU A 114 0.79 19.77 -15.34
C GLU A 114 1.78 20.81 -15.92
N ASP A 115 2.85 21.11 -15.19
CA ASP A 115 3.89 22.08 -15.58
C ASP A 115 4.65 21.69 -16.87
N ALA A 116 4.61 20.42 -17.28
CA ALA A 116 5.37 19.88 -18.40
C ALA A 116 4.49 19.48 -19.61
N SER A 117 3.17 19.65 -19.49
CA SER A 117 2.19 19.38 -20.56
C SER A 117 2.45 20.19 -21.83
N LEU A 118 2.68 21.50 -21.71
CA LEU A 118 2.88 22.41 -22.84
C LEU A 118 4.03 22.00 -23.77
N ARG A 119 5.11 21.44 -23.20
CA ARG A 119 6.28 20.99 -23.98
C ARG A 119 6.07 19.64 -24.64
N LEU A 120 5.21 18.82 -24.04
CA LEU A 120 4.87 17.53 -24.60
C LEU A 120 4.05 17.70 -25.88
N ASP A 121 3.14 18.68 -25.91
CA ASP A 121 2.37 18.98 -27.12
C ASP A 121 3.32 19.29 -28.29
N GLU A 122 4.35 20.12 -28.09
CA GLU A 122 5.37 20.39 -29.11
C GLU A 122 6.07 19.11 -29.64
N CYS A 123 6.22 18.06 -28.82
CA CYS A 123 6.80 16.76 -29.25
C CYS A 123 5.86 15.95 -30.13
N LEU A 124 4.55 16.04 -29.82
CA LEU A 124 3.54 15.17 -30.40
C LEU A 124 3.10 15.65 -31.80
N HIS A 125 3.44 16.90 -32.16
CA HIS A 125 3.11 17.50 -33.46
C HIS A 125 3.99 17.01 -34.64
N GLY A 126 4.85 16.01 -34.43
CA GLY A 126 5.62 15.39 -35.50
C GLY A 126 4.80 14.43 -36.37
N ASP A 127 5.17 14.28 -37.64
CA ASP A 127 4.49 13.38 -38.60
C ASP A 127 4.63 11.89 -38.24
N SER A 128 5.66 11.51 -37.48
CA SER A 128 5.88 10.11 -37.09
C SER A 128 4.90 9.67 -36.01
N ASP A 129 4.30 8.49 -36.16
CA ASP A 129 3.47 7.85 -35.13
C ASP A 129 4.28 7.34 -33.94
N LYS A 130 5.57 7.11 -34.13
CA LYS A 130 6.49 6.72 -33.08
C LYS A 130 7.33 7.91 -32.67
N VAL A 131 7.34 8.18 -31.38
CA VAL A 131 8.24 9.14 -30.75
C VAL A 131 9.38 8.34 -30.14
N ASP A 132 10.57 8.50 -30.71
CA ASP A 132 11.81 7.98 -30.14
C ASP A 132 12.31 8.97 -29.09
N MET A 133 12.48 8.49 -27.87
CA MET A 133 13.05 9.29 -26.79
C MET A 133 14.59 9.25 -26.84
N GLY A 134 15.21 8.48 -27.74
CA GLY A 134 16.65 8.34 -27.84
C GLY A 134 17.24 7.68 -26.59
N ASP A 135 18.28 8.29 -26.02
CA ASP A 135 18.91 7.84 -24.77
C ASP A 135 18.06 8.12 -23.52
N ASN A 136 16.89 8.71 -23.69
CA ASN A 136 16.08 9.20 -22.59
C ASN A 136 15.09 8.16 -22.09
N GLN A 137 14.75 8.33 -20.82
CA GLN A 137 14.21 7.24 -20.02
C GLN A 137 12.72 7.44 -19.77
N GLY A 138 11.90 6.84 -20.66
CA GLY A 138 10.49 6.63 -20.38
C GLY A 138 10.30 5.42 -19.47
N TYR A 139 9.37 5.54 -18.53
CA TYR A 139 8.98 4.43 -17.66
C TYR A 139 7.54 4.05 -17.95
N GLU A 140 7.35 2.81 -18.38
CA GLU A 140 6.04 2.19 -18.55
C GLU A 140 5.65 1.52 -17.24
N LEU A 141 4.55 1.99 -16.68
CA LEU A 141 3.92 1.41 -15.52
C LEU A 141 2.89 0.39 -15.96
N LEU A 142 3.02 -0.84 -15.52
CA LEU A 142 2.11 -1.93 -15.85
C LEU A 142 1.40 -2.41 -14.58
N ASN A 143 0.07 -2.43 -14.63
CA ASN A 143 -0.70 -3.20 -13.67
C ASN A 143 -0.77 -4.65 -14.14
N LEU A 144 0.12 -5.49 -13.61
CA LEU A 144 0.15 -6.94 -13.83
C LEU A 144 -0.93 -7.67 -13.01
N GLY A 145 -1.57 -6.97 -12.08
CA GLY A 145 -2.62 -7.53 -11.24
C GLY A 145 -3.98 -7.49 -11.91
N SER A 146 -4.88 -8.35 -11.43
CA SER A 146 -6.32 -8.25 -11.76
C SER A 146 -7.00 -7.06 -11.09
N ASN A 147 -6.36 -6.43 -10.10
CA ASN A 147 -6.94 -5.38 -9.27
C ASN A 147 -6.45 -3.99 -9.68
N THR A 148 -7.36 -3.03 -9.73
CA THR A 148 -7.06 -1.63 -9.96
C THR A 148 -6.25 -1.04 -8.81
N ALA A 149 -5.16 -0.34 -9.14
CA ALA A 149 -4.45 0.51 -8.18
C ALA A 149 -5.12 1.89 -8.16
N LEU A 150 -5.36 2.41 -6.96
CA LEU A 150 -5.99 3.72 -6.73
C LEU A 150 -4.98 4.70 -6.13
N ASP A 151 -5.23 6.00 -6.35
CA ASP A 151 -4.52 7.12 -5.73
C ASP A 151 -2.99 7.10 -5.97
N LEU A 152 -2.52 6.53 -7.08
CA LEU A 152 -1.09 6.25 -7.26
C LEU A 152 -0.22 7.51 -7.13
N THR A 153 0.82 7.46 -6.32
CA THR A 153 1.84 8.52 -6.24
C THR A 153 3.21 7.95 -6.58
N PHE A 154 3.85 8.50 -7.61
CA PHE A 154 5.18 8.17 -8.08
C PHE A 154 6.18 9.15 -7.48
N ILE A 155 7.26 8.61 -6.92
CA ILE A 155 8.43 9.39 -6.53
C ILE A 155 9.63 8.82 -7.29
N VAL A 156 10.16 9.62 -8.22
CA VAL A 156 11.42 9.32 -8.90
C VAL A 156 12.52 10.10 -8.20
N GLN A 157 13.51 9.39 -7.65
CA GLN A 157 14.68 9.98 -7.03
C GLN A 157 15.87 9.87 -7.98
N TYR A 158 16.64 10.96 -8.06
CA TYR A 158 17.85 11.05 -8.87
C TYR A 158 19.10 11.06 -7.98
N LYS A 159 20.27 10.97 -8.60
CA LYS A 159 21.56 10.91 -7.90
C LYS A 159 21.96 12.20 -7.17
N ASP A 160 21.38 13.33 -7.56
CA ASP A 160 21.58 14.65 -6.96
C ASP A 160 20.56 14.99 -5.85
N ASP A 161 19.88 13.97 -5.31
CA ASP A 161 18.83 14.09 -4.28
C ASP A 161 17.60 14.92 -4.65
N GLU A 162 17.46 15.35 -5.91
CA GLU A 162 16.20 15.87 -6.41
C GLU A 162 15.16 14.75 -6.48
N LYS A 163 13.91 15.12 -6.20
CA LYS A 163 12.75 14.21 -6.20
C LYS A 163 11.69 14.79 -7.11
N ASN A 164 11.28 14.02 -8.11
CA ASN A 164 10.08 14.32 -8.88
C ASN A 164 8.94 13.48 -8.35
N ILE A 165 7.85 14.16 -7.99
CA ILE A 165 6.64 13.53 -7.50
C ILE A 165 5.53 13.75 -8.54
N MET A 166 4.82 12.68 -8.87
CA MET A 166 3.70 12.68 -9.81
C MET A 166 2.56 11.90 -9.19
N LYS A 167 1.33 12.42 -9.23
CA LYS A 167 0.12 11.69 -8.77
C LYS A 167 -0.76 11.30 -9.94
N ILE A 168 -1.22 10.06 -9.95
CA ILE A 168 -2.16 9.50 -10.93
C ILE A 168 -3.37 8.96 -10.17
N ASP A 169 -4.59 9.28 -10.59
CA ASP A 169 -5.79 8.86 -9.84
C ASP A 169 -6.01 7.36 -9.83
N SER A 170 -5.86 6.70 -10.98
CA SER A 170 -6.00 5.25 -11.07
C SER A 170 -5.23 4.68 -12.23
N LEU A 171 -4.81 3.42 -12.08
CA LEU A 171 -4.21 2.63 -13.14
C LEU A 171 -5.13 1.42 -13.43
N PRO A 172 -5.89 1.45 -14.54
CA PRO A 172 -6.79 0.38 -14.90
C PRO A 172 -6.07 -0.96 -15.11
N ARG A 173 -6.82 -2.05 -14.97
CA ARG A 173 -6.33 -3.41 -15.21
C ARG A 173 -5.73 -3.55 -16.61
N ASN A 174 -4.60 -4.25 -16.72
CA ASN A 174 -3.93 -4.61 -17.97
C ASN A 174 -3.56 -3.42 -18.89
N LYS A 175 -3.61 -2.18 -18.39
CA LYS A 175 -3.15 -1.01 -19.14
C LYS A 175 -1.76 -0.62 -18.69
N GLY A 176 -0.87 -0.48 -19.66
CA GLY A 176 0.40 0.19 -19.50
C GLY A 176 0.19 1.70 -19.58
N ALA A 177 0.85 2.43 -18.69
CA ALA A 177 0.88 3.88 -18.76
C ALA A 177 2.31 4.37 -18.74
N ILE A 178 2.67 5.19 -19.71
CA ILE A 178 4.02 5.73 -19.83
C ILE A 178 4.05 7.04 -19.06
N PHE A 179 4.96 7.20 -18.11
CA PHE A 179 5.09 8.46 -17.39
C PHE A 179 6.42 9.15 -17.71
N PHE A 180 6.32 10.46 -17.91
CA PHE A 180 7.47 11.33 -18.15
C PHE A 180 7.71 12.22 -16.94
N THR A 181 8.94 12.25 -16.45
CA THR A 181 9.27 13.13 -15.33
C THR A 181 9.42 14.58 -15.81
N SER A 182 8.97 15.55 -15.03
CA SER A 182 9.08 16.99 -15.38
C SER A 182 10.50 17.42 -15.72
N ARG A 183 11.50 16.80 -15.10
CA ARG A 183 12.92 17.08 -15.37
C ARG A 183 13.37 16.62 -16.76
N ILE A 184 12.84 15.50 -17.26
CA ILE A 184 13.10 15.02 -18.63
C ILE A 184 12.63 16.07 -19.64
N LEU A 185 11.50 16.73 -19.36
CA LEU A 185 10.89 17.73 -20.25
C LEU A 185 11.47 19.14 -20.05
N ASN A 186 12.26 19.38 -19.00
CA ASN A 186 12.82 20.69 -18.65
C ASN A 186 14.24 20.97 -19.21
N GLY A 187 14.89 20.00 -19.87
CA GLY A 187 16.22 20.17 -20.49
C GLY A 187 16.28 21.30 -21.53
N LYS A 188 17.43 21.97 -21.67
CA LYS A 188 17.65 23.04 -22.66
C LYS A 188 18.48 22.50 -23.84
N LYS A 189 17.84 22.44 -25.02
CA LYS A 189 18.27 21.79 -26.28
C LYS A 189 18.06 20.27 -26.24
N GLY A 190 17.33 19.72 -27.19
CA GLY A 190 16.86 18.34 -27.13
C GLY A 190 15.78 18.18 -26.06
N LEU A 191 14.57 17.84 -26.49
CA LEU A 191 13.39 17.68 -25.63
C LEU A 191 13.53 16.61 -24.53
N PHE A 192 14.62 15.87 -24.62
CA PHE A 192 15.00 14.81 -23.73
C PHE A 192 16.54 14.88 -23.58
N GLU A 193 17.04 15.69 -22.65
CA GLU A 193 18.44 15.62 -22.21
C GLU A 193 18.44 15.09 -20.77
N VAL A 194 18.75 13.80 -20.61
CA VAL A 194 18.93 13.20 -19.29
C VAL A 194 20.35 13.52 -18.81
N ASP A 195 20.47 14.51 -17.92
CA ASP A 195 21.75 14.76 -17.27
C ASP A 195 21.95 13.91 -16.00
N LYS A 196 20.93 13.14 -15.54
CA LYS A 196 20.99 12.47 -14.22
C LYS A 196 20.43 11.05 -14.18
N ASP A 197 21.23 10.15 -13.60
CA ASP A 197 20.88 8.77 -13.29
C ASP A 197 19.75 8.69 -12.25
N VAL A 198 18.68 7.97 -12.60
CA VAL A 198 17.62 7.57 -11.64
C VAL A 198 18.18 6.55 -10.65
N THR A 199 18.06 6.85 -9.36
CA THR A 199 18.54 6.01 -8.25
C THR A 199 17.46 5.07 -7.75
N SER A 200 16.23 5.58 -7.58
CA SER A 200 15.09 4.77 -7.18
C SER A 200 13.77 5.34 -7.71
N ILE A 201 12.81 4.43 -7.88
CA ILE A 201 11.42 4.77 -8.15
C ILE A 201 10.58 4.18 -7.02
N LYS A 202 9.70 4.98 -6.43
CA LYS A 202 8.77 4.53 -5.39
C LYS A 202 7.36 4.79 -5.87
N VAL A 203 6.49 3.81 -5.75
CA VAL A 203 5.07 3.95 -6.10
C VAL A 203 4.26 3.65 -4.86
N TYR A 204 3.49 4.65 -4.45
CA TYR A 204 2.48 4.55 -3.42
C TYR A 204 1.16 4.29 -4.11
N TYR A 205 0.34 3.40 -3.58
CA TYR A 205 -0.99 3.13 -4.12
C TYR A 205 -1.92 2.59 -3.03
N LYS A 206 -3.22 2.69 -3.29
CA LYS A 206 -4.27 2.08 -2.47
C LYS A 206 -4.92 0.92 -3.22
N SER A 207 -5.28 -0.13 -2.48
CA SER A 207 -6.18 -1.17 -2.98
C SER A 207 -7.64 -0.77 -2.84
N LEU A 208 -8.54 -1.56 -3.42
CA LEU A 208 -9.99 -1.40 -3.31
C LEU A 208 -10.53 -1.51 -1.86
N ILE A 209 -9.75 -2.12 -0.96
CA ILE A 209 -10.09 -2.27 0.47
C ILE A 209 -9.41 -1.19 1.34
N ASP A 210 -8.97 -0.08 0.74
CA ASP A 210 -8.35 1.07 1.43
C ASP A 210 -7.08 0.73 2.23
N VAL A 211 -6.33 -0.28 1.76
CA VAL A 211 -4.99 -0.60 2.27
C VAL A 211 -3.96 0.12 1.41
N CYS A 212 -3.05 0.86 2.05
CA CYS A 212 -1.99 1.61 1.40
C CYS A 212 -0.72 0.74 1.26
N TYR A 213 -0.11 0.77 0.09
CA TYR A 213 1.13 0.08 -0.21
C TYR A 213 2.19 1.06 -0.72
N CYS A 214 3.46 0.71 -0.51
CA CYS A 214 4.60 1.31 -1.18
C CYS A 214 5.39 0.20 -1.85
N GLN A 215 5.62 0.34 -3.15
CA GLN A 215 6.53 -0.52 -3.89
C GLN A 215 7.76 0.30 -4.29
N VAL A 216 8.94 -0.23 -3.97
CA VAL A 216 10.21 0.46 -4.19
C VAL A 216 11.04 -0.34 -5.18
N TRP A 217 11.51 0.36 -6.19
CA TRP A 217 12.40 -0.13 -7.23
C TRP A 217 13.73 0.63 -7.12
N GLU A 218 14.81 -0.07 -6.80
CA GLU A 218 16.14 0.52 -6.68
C GLU A 218 16.99 0.12 -7.87
N ASN A 219 17.62 1.09 -8.52
CA ASN A 219 18.52 0.83 -9.62
C ASN A 219 19.80 0.18 -9.07
N LYS A 220 19.96 -1.12 -9.32
CA LYS A 220 21.15 -1.88 -8.94
C LYS A 220 22.03 -2.06 -10.17
N TYR A 221 23.21 -1.44 -10.16
CA TYR A 221 24.25 -1.72 -11.15
C TYR A 221 24.84 -3.10 -10.88
N LEU A 222 24.79 -4.03 -11.84
CA LEU A 222 25.44 -5.34 -11.73
C LEU A 222 26.50 -5.52 -12.83
N LYS A 223 27.75 -5.49 -12.36
CA LYS A 223 29.03 -5.83 -13.01
C LYS A 223 29.40 -5.10 -14.31
N LYS A 224 30.68 -4.71 -14.35
CA LYS A 224 31.38 -4.30 -15.57
C LYS A 224 31.37 -5.44 -16.57
N ASN A 225 31.09 -5.16 -17.85
CA ASN A 225 31.38 -6.14 -18.91
C ASN A 225 32.89 -6.43 -18.96
N LYS A 226 33.31 -7.40 -19.78
CA LYS A 226 34.75 -7.72 -19.97
C LYS A 226 35.61 -6.52 -20.45
N LYS A 227 34.99 -5.44 -20.93
CA LYS A 227 35.62 -4.17 -21.35
C LYS A 227 35.63 -3.09 -20.27
N GLY A 228 35.12 -3.36 -19.07
CA GLY A 228 35.09 -2.39 -17.97
C GLY A 228 33.89 -1.43 -17.97
N GLU A 229 32.98 -1.56 -18.94
CA GLU A 229 31.80 -0.69 -19.07
C GLU A 229 30.68 -1.16 -18.14
N LYS A 230 30.03 -0.22 -17.46
CA LYS A 230 28.89 -0.51 -16.59
C LYS A 230 27.68 -0.87 -17.46
N VAL A 231 27.25 -2.13 -17.42
CA VAL A 231 26.01 -2.53 -18.07
C VAL A 231 24.85 -2.22 -17.13
N LYS A 232 23.99 -1.27 -17.54
CA LYS A 232 22.75 -0.93 -16.82
C LYS A 232 21.71 -2.00 -17.16
N TYR A 233 21.42 -2.90 -16.23
CA TYR A 233 20.24 -3.75 -16.35
C TYR A 233 19.03 -2.91 -15.94
N THR A 234 18.32 -2.35 -16.91
CA THR A 234 17.05 -1.64 -16.69
C THR A 234 15.92 -2.57 -16.23
N ASP A 235 16.08 -3.90 -16.32
CA ASP A 235 14.93 -4.81 -16.34
C ASP A 235 14.67 -5.60 -15.05
N ILE A 236 15.48 -5.45 -14.00
CA ILE A 236 15.19 -6.11 -12.72
C ILE A 236 15.44 -5.14 -11.58
N LEU A 237 14.62 -4.10 -11.54
CA LEU A 237 14.41 -3.38 -10.30
C LEU A 237 13.76 -4.38 -9.32
N SER A 238 14.53 -4.92 -8.36
CA SER A 238 13.98 -5.83 -7.36
C SER A 238 12.94 -5.07 -6.54
N SER A 239 11.66 -5.33 -6.76
CA SER A 239 10.62 -4.56 -6.11
C SER A 239 10.37 -5.11 -4.70
N LYS A 240 10.45 -4.26 -3.69
CA LYS A 240 9.97 -4.58 -2.34
C LYS A 240 8.66 -3.84 -2.11
N THR A 241 7.63 -4.58 -1.67
CA THR A 241 6.32 -4.02 -1.37
C THR A 241 6.10 -4.02 0.14
N TYR A 242 5.66 -2.88 0.67
CA TYR A 242 5.42 -2.64 2.08
C TYR A 242 4.00 -2.15 2.30
N GLU A 243 3.31 -2.67 3.32
CA GLU A 243 2.06 -2.08 3.81
C GLU A 243 2.40 -0.81 4.62
N LEU A 244 1.70 0.29 4.33
CA LEU A 244 1.91 1.57 4.98
C LEU A 244 0.83 1.86 6.01
N LYS A 245 1.20 2.61 7.05
CA LYS A 245 0.21 3.29 7.90
C LYS A 245 -0.49 4.39 7.09
N LYS A 246 -1.79 4.62 7.32
CA LYS A 246 -2.60 5.58 6.53
C LYS A 246 -1.98 6.99 6.44
N ASN A 247 -1.21 7.42 7.43
CA ASN A 247 -0.64 8.78 7.50
C ASN A 247 0.70 8.95 6.77
N THR A 248 1.22 7.92 6.09
CA THR A 248 2.53 7.99 5.40
C THR A 248 2.42 8.31 3.90
N TYR A 249 1.24 8.70 3.42
CA TYR A 249 1.03 8.98 2.00
C TYR A 249 1.60 10.34 1.59
N PRO A 250 2.49 10.40 0.57
CA PRO A 250 3.04 11.66 0.09
C PRO A 250 1.96 12.51 -0.60
N ARG A 251 2.00 13.83 -0.36
CA ARG A 251 1.16 14.82 -1.05
C ARG A 251 1.88 15.34 -2.30
N SER A 252 1.17 15.46 -3.41
CA SER A 252 1.68 16.05 -4.66
C SER A 252 0.55 16.54 -5.56
N LYS A 253 0.90 17.30 -6.60
CA LYS A 253 -0.04 17.75 -7.64
C LYS A 253 -0.45 16.58 -8.54
N LEU A 254 -1.65 16.68 -9.10
CA LEU A 254 -2.20 15.69 -10.02
C LEU A 254 -1.47 15.74 -11.37
N ALA A 255 -1.20 14.59 -11.96
CA ALA A 255 -0.76 14.45 -13.35
C ALA A 255 -1.96 14.43 -14.28
N THR A 256 -1.78 14.94 -15.49
CA THR A 256 -2.81 14.88 -16.53
C THR A 256 -2.58 13.66 -17.40
N LEU A 257 -3.63 12.88 -17.64
CA LEU A 257 -3.62 11.74 -18.57
C LEU A 257 -3.86 12.25 -19.99
N TYR A 258 -2.98 11.86 -20.91
CA TYR A 258 -3.18 12.04 -22.34
C TYR A 258 -3.34 10.65 -22.97
N MET A 259 -4.41 10.47 -23.73
CA MET A 259 -4.64 9.25 -24.49
C MET A 259 -4.34 9.50 -25.96
N GLY A 260 -3.50 8.65 -26.54
CA GLY A 260 -3.31 8.61 -27.98
C GLY A 260 -4.62 8.24 -28.68
N GLY A 261 -5.07 9.11 -29.59
CA GLY A 261 -6.31 8.92 -30.35
C GLY A 261 -7.56 9.46 -29.65
N SER A 262 -8.04 10.61 -30.16
CA SER A 262 -9.27 11.34 -29.78
C SER A 262 -9.32 11.95 -28.38
N LEU A 263 -9.27 13.29 -28.36
CA LEU A 263 -9.91 14.12 -27.35
C LEU A 263 -11.39 13.72 -27.24
N PHE A 264 -11.83 13.39 -26.03
CA PHE A 264 -13.22 13.62 -25.63
C PHE A 264 -13.28 14.92 -24.84
#